data_AF-A0AAU3XW43-F1
#
_entry.id   AF-A0AAU3XW43-F1
#
_cell.length_a   1.000
_cell.length_b   1.000
_cell.length_c   1.000
_cell.angle_alpha   90.00
_cell.angle_beta   90.00
_cell.angle_gamma   90.00
#
_symmetry.space_group_name_H-M   'P 1'
#
loop_
_entity.id
_entity.type
_entity.pdbx_description
1 polymer ?
#
loop_
_entity_poly.entity_id
_entity_poly.type
_entity_poly.pdbx_seq_one_letter_code
_entity_poly.pdbx_strand_id
1 'polypeptide(L)'
;MTQQSESTTSATPPTTTPEDTGGPASMAPSRSVFARPLAPPPLTEPRPLDERRRWPRSFADRLTTPLPGLKAFARFAREGSVRPGADGLADIPRLPYEPGPLPRVGTRTVAVSWAGHASWVVRIGGLTVLTDPVWSRRILGTPARITPVGLAWEALPRVDAVVISHNHYDHLDAPTLARLPRDTPVLVPAGLGRWFRRRGFGRVTELDWWEAAELDGVRFDFVPAHHWSKRTLTDTCRSLWGGWVLTAPDGKRLYFAGDTGYGHWFSLIGRRYPGIDLALLPIGAYDPRWWLSDVHCDPEEAVRAFQDLGARHMAPMHWATFVLSAEPVLEPLTRVRAAWNAAGLPRENLWDLPVGGSRVLD
;
A
#
# COMPACT_ATOMS: atom_id res chain seq x y z
N MET A 1 31.47 -0.58 -69.89
CA MET A 1 31.47 0.55 -70.83
C MET A 1 30.11 1.20 -70.69
N THR A 2 30.01 2.31 -69.94
CA THR A 2 29.95 3.67 -70.52
C THR A 2 28.70 3.79 -71.39
N GLN A 3 27.73 4.65 -71.17
CA GLN A 3 27.47 5.76 -70.26
C GLN A 3 25.96 6.06 -70.49
N GLN A 4 25.25 6.65 -69.53
CA GLN A 4 24.87 8.09 -69.55
C GLN A 4 24.38 8.57 -70.93
N SER A 5 23.31 9.34 -71.05
CA SER A 5 22.96 10.51 -70.25
C SER A 5 21.50 10.85 -70.59
N GLU A 6 20.69 11.22 -69.62
CA GLU A 6 20.36 12.62 -69.28
C GLU A 6 19.79 13.43 -70.44
N SER A 7 18.62 14.02 -70.21
CA SER A 7 18.42 15.48 -70.15
C SER A 7 16.97 15.82 -70.57
N THR A 8 16.11 16.11 -69.60
CA THR A 8 15.74 17.44 -69.06
C THR A 8 14.56 18.10 -69.79
N THR A 9 13.50 18.32 -69.01
CA THR A 9 12.61 19.51 -68.97
C THR A 9 11.86 19.95 -70.23
N SER A 10 10.53 20.08 -70.11
CA SER A 10 9.88 21.37 -69.79
C SER A 10 8.35 21.36 -70.04
N ALA A 11 7.63 22.00 -69.12
CA ALA A 11 6.38 22.77 -69.27
C ALA A 11 5.05 22.11 -69.72
N THR A 12 4.12 22.10 -68.75
CA THR A 12 2.63 22.02 -68.75
C THR A 12 1.96 23.17 -69.55
N PRO A 13 0.60 23.28 -69.69
CA PRO A 13 -0.56 22.40 -69.44
C PRO A 13 -1.55 22.37 -70.68
N PRO A 14 -2.77 21.78 -70.70
CA PRO A 14 -3.97 22.35 -70.03
C PRO A 14 -5.07 21.33 -69.61
N THR A 15 -6.03 21.84 -68.86
CA THR A 15 -7.22 21.20 -68.28
C THR A 15 -8.15 20.56 -69.31
N THR A 16 -8.46 19.27 -69.11
CA THR A 16 -9.68 18.60 -69.58
C THR A 16 -10.14 17.62 -68.48
N THR A 17 -11.41 17.70 -68.08
CA THR A 17 -12.13 16.62 -67.38
C THR A 17 -13.03 16.00 -68.45
N PRO A 18 -13.16 14.66 -68.54
CA PRO A 18 -13.92 13.91 -67.55
C PRO A 18 -13.43 12.46 -67.35
N GLU A 19 -14.23 11.69 -66.62
CA GLU A 19 -14.26 10.23 -66.50
C GLU A 19 -13.65 9.62 -65.22
N ASP A 20 -14.60 9.21 -64.41
CA ASP A 20 -14.55 8.40 -63.21
C ASP A 20 -14.11 6.97 -63.57
N THR A 21 -12.89 6.62 -63.19
CA THR A 21 -12.48 5.22 -63.02
C THR A 21 -11.80 5.08 -61.66
N GLY A 22 -12.56 4.52 -60.72
CA GLY A 22 -12.18 3.87 -59.47
C GLY A 22 -10.70 3.89 -59.08
N GLY A 23 -10.36 4.78 -58.15
CA GLY A 23 -9.20 4.65 -57.26
C GLY A 23 -9.65 4.22 -55.87
N PRO A 24 -8.88 3.40 -55.15
CA PRO A 24 -9.27 2.91 -53.83
C PRO A 24 -9.41 4.10 -52.88
N ALA A 25 -10.56 4.20 -52.21
CA ALA A 25 -10.78 5.18 -51.17
C ALA A 25 -9.67 5.05 -50.12
N SER A 26 -8.85 6.10 -50.04
CA SER A 26 -7.96 6.34 -48.91
C SER A 26 -8.85 6.45 -47.67
N MET A 27 -8.99 5.34 -46.94
CA MET A 27 -9.53 5.35 -45.60
C MET A 27 -8.50 6.05 -44.72
N ALA A 28 -8.68 7.35 -44.53
CA ALA A 28 -8.10 8.05 -43.40
C ALA A 28 -8.39 7.21 -42.13
N PRO A 29 -7.39 6.94 -41.28
CA PRO A 29 -7.65 6.18 -40.07
C PRO A 29 -8.70 6.95 -39.27
N SER A 30 -9.85 6.31 -39.05
CA SER A 30 -10.88 6.84 -38.18
C SER A 30 -10.18 7.18 -36.87
N ARG A 31 -10.16 8.46 -36.51
CA ARG A 31 -9.71 8.89 -35.21
C ARG A 31 -10.54 8.10 -34.21
N SER A 32 -9.91 7.10 -33.60
CA SER A 32 -10.42 6.43 -32.42
C SER A 32 -10.76 7.55 -31.46
N VAL A 33 -12.06 7.79 -31.28
CA VAL A 33 -12.56 8.63 -30.21
C VAL A 33 -12.29 7.81 -28.97
N PHE A 34 -11.03 7.87 -28.48
CA PHE A 34 -10.72 7.42 -27.14
C PHE A 34 -11.63 8.23 -26.24
N ALA A 35 -12.67 7.56 -25.72
CA ALA A 35 -13.55 8.13 -24.73
C ALA A 35 -12.65 8.74 -23.65
N ARG A 36 -12.78 10.06 -23.42
CA ARG A 36 -12.10 10.71 -22.29
C ARG A 36 -12.36 9.83 -21.07
N PRO A 37 -11.33 9.42 -20.31
CA PRO A 37 -11.56 8.69 -19.07
C PRO A 37 -12.58 9.48 -18.25
N LEU A 38 -13.71 8.84 -17.93
CA LEU A 38 -14.72 9.43 -17.06
C LEU A 38 -14.00 9.92 -15.79
N ALA A 39 -14.23 11.17 -15.41
CA ALA A 39 -13.66 11.71 -14.19
C ALA A 39 -14.01 10.75 -13.03
N PRO A 40 -13.05 10.47 -12.12
CA PRO A 40 -13.33 9.60 -11.00
C PRO A 40 -14.54 10.12 -10.22
N PRO A 41 -15.41 9.23 -9.71
CA PRO A 41 -16.53 9.65 -8.88
C PRO A 41 -16.02 10.48 -7.70
N PRO A 42 -16.77 11.50 -7.26
CA PRO A 42 -16.35 12.34 -6.15
C PRO A 42 -16.06 11.50 -4.91
N LEU A 43 -15.12 11.99 -4.10
CA LEU A 43 -14.84 11.40 -2.80
C LEU A 43 -16.07 11.53 -1.91
N THR A 44 -16.32 10.49 -1.10
CA THR A 44 -17.46 10.46 -0.18
C THR A 44 -17.29 11.54 0.88
N GLU A 45 -18.35 12.21 1.30
CA GLU A 45 -18.29 13.17 2.42
C GLU A 45 -17.77 12.49 3.69
N PRO A 46 -16.89 13.15 4.48
CA PRO A 46 -16.42 12.60 5.74
C PRO A 46 -17.57 12.30 6.69
N ARG A 47 -17.52 11.13 7.31
CA ARG A 47 -18.42 10.71 8.38
C ARG A 47 -18.05 11.46 9.68
N PRO A 48 -19.02 11.68 10.58
CA PRO A 48 -18.74 12.17 11.92
C PRO A 48 -17.76 11.24 12.65
N LEU A 49 -16.77 11.82 13.31
CA LEU A 49 -15.86 11.07 14.19
C LEU A 49 -16.64 10.39 15.31
N ASP A 50 -16.12 9.24 15.74
CA ASP A 50 -16.57 8.48 16.92
C ASP A 50 -18.01 7.93 16.82
N GLU A 51 -18.64 8.04 15.65
CA GLU A 51 -19.98 7.54 15.37
C GLU A 51 -20.05 6.02 15.59
N ARG A 52 -21.00 5.59 16.43
CA ARG A 52 -21.24 4.17 16.70
C ARG A 52 -22.20 3.60 15.68
N ARG A 53 -21.74 2.60 14.94
CA ARG A 53 -22.51 1.94 13.88
C ARG A 53 -22.71 0.47 14.15
N ARG A 54 -23.75 -0.09 13.53
CA ARG A 54 -23.99 -1.53 13.50
C ARG A 54 -23.45 -2.06 12.19
N TRP A 55 -22.66 -3.11 12.28
CA TRP A 55 -22.03 -3.79 11.17
C TRP A 55 -22.59 -5.21 11.01
N PRO A 56 -22.50 -5.80 9.80
CA PRO A 56 -22.82 -7.21 9.64
C PRO A 56 -21.94 -8.07 10.55
N ARG A 57 -22.41 -9.28 10.85
CA ARG A 57 -21.66 -10.23 11.70
C ARG A 57 -20.39 -10.77 11.02
N SER A 58 -20.30 -10.64 9.71
CA SER A 58 -19.22 -11.12 8.86
C SER A 58 -19.11 -10.21 7.64
N PHE A 59 -17.89 -10.08 7.13
CA PHE A 59 -17.50 -9.44 5.89
C PHE A 59 -16.95 -10.45 4.87
N ALA A 60 -17.27 -11.74 5.04
CA ALA A 60 -16.78 -12.79 4.13
C ALA A 60 -17.25 -12.60 2.68
N ASP A 61 -18.35 -11.85 2.46
CA ASP A 61 -18.81 -11.41 1.13
C ASP A 61 -17.84 -10.45 0.43
N ARG A 62 -16.89 -9.86 1.18
CA ARG A 62 -15.86 -8.94 0.67
C ARG A 62 -14.55 -9.64 0.32
N LEU A 63 -14.45 -10.96 0.51
CA LEU A 63 -13.29 -11.73 0.08
C LEU A 63 -13.19 -11.73 -1.44
N THR A 64 -11.99 -11.41 -1.94
CA THR A 64 -11.67 -11.40 -3.37
C THR A 64 -11.19 -12.76 -3.87
N THR A 65 -10.68 -13.60 -2.97
CA THR A 65 -10.43 -15.03 -3.22
C THR A 65 -10.94 -15.88 -2.06
N PRO A 66 -11.32 -17.14 -2.30
CA PRO A 66 -11.72 -18.04 -1.22
C PRO A 66 -10.60 -18.21 -0.20
N LEU A 67 -10.95 -18.28 1.08
CA LEU A 67 -9.98 -18.63 2.12
C LEU A 67 -9.34 -20.00 1.84
N PRO A 68 -8.10 -20.23 2.32
CA PRO A 68 -7.42 -21.51 2.12
C PRO A 68 -8.29 -22.70 2.54
N GLY A 69 -8.55 -23.61 1.60
CA GLY A 69 -9.33 -24.82 1.83
C GLY A 69 -8.50 -25.99 2.35
N LEU A 70 -9.15 -27.12 2.66
CA LEU A 70 -8.50 -28.33 3.20
C LEU A 70 -7.31 -28.82 2.35
N LYS A 71 -7.42 -28.75 1.02
CA LYS A 71 -6.33 -29.12 0.10
C LYS A 71 -5.09 -28.23 0.27
N ALA A 72 -5.31 -26.93 0.44
CA ALA A 72 -4.22 -25.99 0.66
C ALA A 72 -3.56 -26.26 2.01
N PHE A 73 -4.33 -26.51 3.08
CA PHE A 73 -3.79 -26.92 4.38
C PHE A 73 -3.03 -28.25 4.33
N ALA A 74 -3.53 -29.24 3.60
CA ALA A 74 -2.85 -30.52 3.42
C ALA A 74 -1.52 -30.35 2.67
N ARG A 75 -1.51 -29.49 1.63
CA ARG A 75 -0.29 -29.12 0.91
C ARG A 75 0.70 -28.39 1.82
N PHE A 76 0.23 -27.45 2.63
CA PHE A 76 1.04 -26.71 3.60
C PHE A 76 1.67 -27.64 4.64
N ALA A 77 0.90 -28.60 5.17
CA ALA A 77 1.40 -29.60 6.10
C ALA A 77 2.46 -30.53 5.48
N ARG A 78 2.39 -30.78 4.17
CA ARG A 78 3.33 -31.65 3.43
C ARG A 78 4.61 -30.94 3.00
N GLU A 79 4.48 -29.74 2.45
CA GLU A 79 5.57 -28.98 1.81
C GLU A 79 6.26 -28.00 2.78
N GLY A 80 5.80 -27.95 4.03
CA GLY A 80 6.03 -26.87 4.96
C GLY A 80 7.47 -26.33 5.01
N SER A 81 7.60 -25.06 4.69
CA SER A 81 8.28 -24.15 5.60
C SER A 81 7.50 -22.85 5.71
N VAL A 82 7.30 -22.40 6.95
CA VAL A 82 6.70 -21.08 7.27
C VAL A 82 7.80 -20.07 7.63
N ARG A 83 9.06 -20.48 7.47
CA ARG A 83 10.26 -19.75 7.87
C ARG A 83 11.40 -20.04 6.90
N PRO A 84 12.31 -19.10 6.64
CA PRO A 84 13.53 -19.39 5.92
C PRO A 84 14.38 -20.43 6.66
N GLY A 85 15.17 -21.18 5.89
CA GLY A 85 16.23 -22.03 6.44
C GLY A 85 17.37 -21.20 7.06
N ALA A 86 18.39 -21.88 7.60
CA ALA A 86 19.54 -21.21 8.23
C ALA A 86 20.22 -20.19 7.31
N ASP A 87 20.39 -20.54 6.03
CA ASP A 87 20.99 -19.65 5.03
C ASP A 87 20.15 -18.39 4.80
N GLY A 88 18.82 -18.53 4.79
CA GLY A 88 17.91 -17.38 4.62
C GLY A 88 17.83 -16.47 5.86
N LEU A 89 18.32 -16.94 7.02
CA LEU A 89 18.45 -16.14 8.25
C LEU A 89 19.87 -15.58 8.44
N ALA A 90 20.87 -16.07 7.69
CA ALA A 90 22.27 -15.68 7.86
C ALA A 90 22.51 -14.17 7.65
N ASP A 91 21.66 -13.53 6.83
CA ASP A 91 21.75 -12.11 6.51
C ASP A 91 21.06 -11.17 7.51
N ILE A 92 20.52 -11.67 8.64
CA ILE A 92 19.94 -10.80 9.69
C ILE A 92 20.89 -9.65 10.10
N PRO A 93 22.19 -9.85 10.34
CA PRO A 93 23.11 -8.77 10.72
C PRO A 93 23.30 -7.69 9.64
N ARG A 94 22.88 -7.96 8.39
CA ARG A 94 22.99 -7.05 7.26
C ARG A 94 21.69 -6.27 7.00
N LEU A 95 20.63 -6.55 7.76
CA LEU A 95 19.38 -5.80 7.65
C LEU A 95 19.62 -4.33 8.00
N PRO A 96 19.14 -3.38 7.19
CA PRO A 96 19.40 -1.97 7.41
C PRO A 96 18.63 -1.49 8.65
N TYR A 97 19.37 -1.04 9.66
CA TYR A 97 18.86 -0.54 10.93
C TYR A 97 19.65 0.71 11.32
N GLU A 98 18.97 1.84 11.35
CA GLU A 98 19.57 3.16 11.60
C GLU A 98 18.59 4.00 12.41
N PRO A 99 18.46 3.74 13.72
CA PRO A 99 17.58 4.52 14.59
C PRO A 99 18.08 5.97 14.63
N GLY A 100 17.21 6.89 14.22
CA GLY A 100 17.50 8.32 14.21
C GLY A 100 16.43 9.14 14.94
N PRO A 101 16.71 10.42 15.22
CA PRO A 101 15.69 11.33 15.73
C PRO A 101 14.60 11.54 14.67
N LEU A 102 13.37 11.78 15.13
CA LEU A 102 12.30 12.20 14.24
C LEU A 102 12.62 13.56 13.61
N PRO A 103 12.32 13.76 12.32
CA PRO A 103 12.51 15.05 11.68
C PRO A 103 11.61 16.11 12.31
N ARG A 104 12.14 17.33 12.46
CA ARG A 104 11.35 18.49 12.88
C ARG A 104 10.61 19.03 11.66
N VAL A 105 9.29 18.87 11.66
CA VAL A 105 8.44 19.24 10.53
C VAL A 105 7.33 20.19 10.95
N GLY A 106 6.94 21.06 10.01
CA GLY A 106 5.82 22.00 10.16
C GLY A 106 4.50 21.36 9.72
N THR A 107 3.43 22.15 9.69
CA THR A 107 2.09 21.69 9.30
C THR A 107 1.92 21.43 7.80
N ARG A 108 2.85 21.93 6.98
CA ARG A 108 2.82 21.85 5.51
C ARG A 108 3.72 20.77 4.91
N THR A 109 4.49 20.06 5.74
CA THR A 109 5.39 19.01 5.29
C THR A 109 4.87 17.65 5.74
N VAL A 110 5.04 16.65 4.89
CA VAL A 110 4.76 15.26 5.26
C VAL A 110 6.07 14.61 5.64
N ALA A 111 6.14 13.94 6.78
CA ALA A 111 7.29 13.12 7.13
C ALA A 111 6.87 11.73 7.54
N VAL A 112 7.72 10.76 7.20
CA VAL A 112 7.53 9.37 7.57
C VAL A 112 8.78 8.86 8.24
N SER A 113 8.60 8.10 9.31
CA SER A 113 9.67 7.42 10.02
C SER A 113 9.29 5.97 10.26
N TRP A 114 10.13 5.04 9.81
CA TRP A 114 9.79 3.62 9.84
C TRP A 114 10.19 2.99 11.17
N ALA A 115 9.22 2.56 11.97
CA ALA A 115 9.49 1.86 13.23
C ALA A 115 9.76 0.35 13.04
N GLY A 116 9.54 -0.15 11.83
CA GLY A 116 9.63 -1.55 11.44
C GLY A 116 8.26 -2.16 11.15
N HIS A 117 8.24 -3.24 10.37
CA HIS A 117 7.04 -3.92 9.90
C HIS A 117 6.11 -2.98 9.11
N ALA A 118 4.80 -2.97 9.39
CA ALA A 118 3.85 -1.98 8.87
C ALA A 118 3.72 -0.73 9.77
N SER A 119 4.58 -0.59 10.79
CA SER A 119 4.50 0.51 11.75
C SER A 119 5.26 1.74 11.29
N TRP A 120 4.51 2.80 10.98
CA TRP A 120 5.05 4.10 10.60
C TRP A 120 4.61 5.18 11.59
N VAL A 121 5.51 6.12 11.84
CA VAL A 121 5.17 7.42 12.41
C VAL A 121 5.02 8.38 11.24
N VAL A 122 3.79 8.80 10.97
CA VAL A 122 3.44 9.71 9.89
C VAL A 122 3.13 11.08 10.46
N ARG A 123 3.85 12.10 10.02
CA ARG A 123 3.52 13.50 10.29
C ARG A 123 2.86 14.08 9.05
N ILE A 124 1.61 14.52 9.14
CA ILE A 124 0.84 15.03 8.01
C ILE A 124 -0.21 16.04 8.48
N GLY A 125 -0.29 17.21 7.85
CA GLY A 125 -1.25 18.25 8.22
C GLY A 125 -1.16 18.72 9.69
N GLY A 126 0.02 18.62 10.31
CA GLY A 126 0.23 18.92 11.72
C GLY A 126 0.01 17.73 12.68
N LEU A 127 -0.67 16.67 12.25
CA LEU A 127 -0.92 15.48 13.05
C LEU A 127 0.29 14.54 13.13
N THR A 128 0.39 13.79 14.22
CA THR A 128 1.20 12.57 14.34
C THR A 128 0.28 11.35 14.31
N VAL A 129 0.33 10.59 13.21
CA VAL A 129 -0.46 9.39 12.99
C VAL A 129 0.43 8.16 13.08
N LEU A 130 0.00 7.14 13.82
CA LEU A 130 0.61 5.82 13.77
C LEU A 130 -0.18 4.89 12.85
N THR A 131 0.50 4.21 11.93
CA THR A 131 -0.08 3.10 11.16
C THR A 131 0.25 1.78 11.86
N ASP A 132 -0.74 0.90 12.04
CA ASP A 132 -0.54 -0.49 12.53
C ASP A 132 0.59 -0.65 13.59
N PRO A 133 0.48 0.03 14.75
CA PRO A 133 1.64 0.21 15.62
C PRO A 133 1.98 -1.08 16.39
N VAL A 134 3.19 -1.59 16.18
CA VAL A 134 3.76 -2.78 16.84
C VAL A 134 5.16 -2.49 17.39
N TRP A 135 5.20 -2.09 18.67
CA TRP A 135 6.42 -1.90 19.45
C TRP A 135 6.82 -3.15 20.25
N SER A 136 5.99 -4.19 20.23
CA SER A 136 6.27 -5.45 20.95
C SER A 136 7.48 -6.17 20.40
N ARG A 137 8.25 -6.82 21.30
CA ARG A 137 9.36 -7.70 20.93
C ARG A 137 8.88 -8.96 20.21
N ARG A 138 7.69 -9.45 20.55
CA ARG A 138 7.06 -10.65 20.01
C ARG A 138 5.60 -10.37 19.72
N ILE A 139 5.12 -10.94 18.62
CA ILE A 139 3.72 -11.07 18.29
C ILE A 139 3.31 -12.52 18.53
N LEU A 140 2.01 -12.75 18.80
CA LEU A 140 1.55 -14.10 19.12
C LEU A 140 1.74 -15.03 17.92
N GLY A 141 2.43 -16.15 18.11
CA GLY A 141 2.64 -17.17 17.06
C GLY A 141 3.95 -17.03 16.28
N THR A 142 4.79 -16.03 16.55
CA THR A 142 6.06 -15.84 15.84
C THR A 142 7.27 -15.82 16.79
N PRO A 143 8.50 -15.98 16.26
CA PRO A 143 9.72 -15.64 17.00
C PRO A 143 9.76 -14.15 17.39
N ALA A 144 10.75 -13.78 18.20
CA ALA A 144 11.04 -12.38 18.46
C ALA A 144 11.41 -11.64 17.16
N ARG A 145 11.12 -10.34 17.11
CA ARG A 145 11.53 -9.49 16.00
C ARG A 145 13.04 -9.59 15.78
N ILE A 146 13.45 -9.67 14.51
CA ILE A 146 14.85 -9.85 14.09
C ILE A 146 15.60 -8.53 14.03
N THR A 147 14.91 -7.44 13.72
CA THR A 147 15.43 -6.06 13.81
C THR A 147 14.74 -5.34 14.96
N PRO A 148 15.44 -4.60 15.84
CA PRO A 148 14.82 -3.82 16.91
C PRO A 148 13.79 -2.79 16.41
N VAL A 149 13.02 -2.18 17.31
CA VAL A 149 12.13 -1.08 16.95
C VAL A 149 12.97 0.11 16.51
N GLY A 150 12.66 0.70 15.35
CA GLY A 150 13.42 1.81 14.79
C GLY A 150 13.33 3.11 15.61
N LEU A 151 12.27 3.25 16.41
CA LEU A 151 12.00 4.43 17.23
C LEU A 151 11.64 4.02 18.66
N ALA A 152 12.37 4.57 19.63
CA ALA A 152 11.98 4.45 21.03
C ALA A 152 10.61 5.09 21.24
N TRP A 153 9.75 4.45 22.03
CA TRP A 153 8.40 4.97 22.26
C TRP A 153 8.42 6.31 22.99
N GLU A 154 9.37 6.47 23.89
CA GLU A 154 9.58 7.68 24.69
C GLU A 154 10.05 8.86 23.82
N ALA A 155 10.52 8.59 22.61
CA ALA A 155 10.89 9.61 21.62
C ALA A 155 9.72 10.01 20.70
N LEU A 156 8.56 9.34 20.80
CA LEU A 156 7.39 9.71 20.01
C LEU A 156 6.82 11.04 20.51
N PRO A 157 6.45 11.97 19.61
CA PRO A 157 5.57 13.06 19.92
C PRO A 157 4.23 12.54 20.42
N ARG A 158 3.37 13.45 20.89
CA ARG A 158 1.97 13.13 21.13
C ARG A 158 1.38 12.48 19.87
N VAL A 159 0.82 11.29 20.02
CA VAL A 159 0.10 10.59 18.96
C VAL A 159 -1.31 11.17 18.89
N ASP A 160 -1.64 11.76 17.75
CA ASP A 160 -2.92 12.42 17.52
C ASP A 160 -3.95 11.47 16.92
N ALA A 161 -3.51 10.45 16.18
CA ALA A 161 -4.38 9.38 15.69
C ALA A 161 -3.64 8.06 15.49
N VAL A 162 -4.40 6.97 15.48
CA VAL A 162 -3.94 5.66 15.02
C VAL A 162 -4.87 5.19 13.89
N VAL A 163 -4.29 4.69 12.81
CA VAL A 163 -5.03 3.98 11.76
C VAL A 163 -4.69 2.50 11.80
N ILE A 164 -5.71 1.65 11.67
CA ILE A 164 -5.55 0.19 11.63
C ILE A 164 -6.01 -0.34 10.28
N SER A 165 -5.16 -1.09 9.58
CA SER A 165 -5.51 -1.72 8.30
C SER A 165 -6.44 -2.92 8.47
N HIS A 166 -6.11 -3.82 9.40
CA HIS A 166 -6.84 -5.05 9.68
C HIS A 166 -6.47 -5.62 11.05
N ASN A 167 -7.07 -6.75 11.42
CA ASN A 167 -7.02 -7.22 12.80
C ASN A 167 -5.90 -8.23 13.09
N HIS A 168 -4.97 -8.58 12.19
CA HIS A 168 -3.93 -9.57 12.50
C HIS A 168 -2.99 -9.11 13.63
N TYR A 169 -2.30 -10.05 14.28
CA TYR A 169 -1.51 -9.77 15.49
C TYR A 169 -0.31 -8.86 15.25
N ASP A 170 0.23 -8.88 14.04
CA ASP A 170 1.34 -8.07 13.57
C ASP A 170 0.93 -6.68 13.06
N HIS A 171 -0.38 -6.39 13.02
CA HIS A 171 -0.92 -5.07 12.66
C HIS A 171 -1.73 -4.42 13.79
N LEU A 172 -2.25 -5.24 14.71
CA LEU A 172 -3.04 -4.82 15.86
C LEU A 172 -2.44 -5.41 17.15
N ASP A 173 -1.43 -4.72 17.67
CA ASP A 173 -0.68 -5.11 18.86
C ASP A 173 -1.28 -4.51 20.15
N ALA A 174 -1.89 -5.37 20.96
CA ALA A 174 -2.56 -4.93 22.19
C ALA A 174 -1.62 -4.30 23.24
N PRO A 175 -0.41 -4.85 23.51
CA PRO A 175 0.57 -4.20 24.37
C PRO A 175 0.95 -2.79 23.90
N THR A 176 1.18 -2.58 22.61
CA THR A 176 1.50 -1.25 22.07
C THR A 176 0.34 -0.27 22.26
N LEU A 177 -0.87 -0.67 21.87
CA LEU A 177 -2.07 0.16 22.03
C LEU A 177 -2.41 0.42 23.51
N ALA A 178 -2.01 -0.46 24.43
CA ALA A 178 -2.22 -0.24 25.86
C ALA A 178 -1.45 0.98 26.39
N ARG A 179 -0.38 1.41 25.71
CA ARG A 179 0.46 2.57 26.07
C ARG A 179 -0.13 3.92 25.66
N LEU A 180 -1.15 3.93 24.80
CA LEU A 180 -1.80 5.16 24.35
C LEU A 180 -2.85 5.65 25.36
N PRO A 181 -3.04 6.98 25.48
CA PRO A 181 -4.22 7.55 26.11
C PRO A 181 -5.51 6.96 25.51
N ARG A 182 -6.52 6.73 26.35
CA ARG A 182 -7.79 6.11 25.93
C ARG A 182 -8.69 7.05 25.13
N ASP A 183 -8.39 8.33 25.15
CA ASP A 183 -8.99 9.37 24.32
C ASP A 183 -8.22 9.61 23.00
N THR A 184 -7.12 8.89 22.73
CA THR A 184 -6.48 8.93 21.41
C THR A 184 -7.46 8.44 20.33
N PRO A 185 -7.75 9.25 19.30
CA PRO A 185 -8.52 8.83 18.13
C PRO A 185 -7.94 7.58 17.49
N VAL A 186 -8.78 6.56 17.30
CA VAL A 186 -8.44 5.39 16.50
C VAL A 186 -9.44 5.24 15.35
N LEU A 187 -8.92 5.19 14.14
CA LEU A 187 -9.68 4.95 12.92
C LEU A 187 -9.42 3.51 12.49
N VAL A 188 -10.49 2.74 12.37
CA VAL A 188 -10.40 1.28 12.25
C VAL A 188 -11.38 0.75 11.21
N PRO A 189 -11.14 -0.46 10.68
CA PRO A 189 -12.06 -1.09 9.75
C PRO A 189 -13.41 -1.38 10.43
N ALA A 190 -14.48 -1.34 9.64
CA ALA A 190 -15.81 -1.76 10.03
C ALA A 190 -15.81 -3.08 10.82
N GLY A 191 -16.53 -3.11 11.95
CA GLY A 191 -16.63 -4.29 12.83
C GLY A 191 -15.51 -4.44 13.86
N LEU A 192 -14.41 -3.68 13.75
CA LEU A 192 -13.31 -3.76 14.72
C LEU A 192 -13.53 -2.89 15.98
N GLY A 193 -14.46 -1.95 15.97
CA GLY A 193 -14.60 -0.97 17.06
C GLY A 193 -14.95 -1.59 18.42
N ARG A 194 -15.65 -2.74 18.45
CA ARG A 194 -15.91 -3.48 19.70
C ARG A 194 -14.61 -3.95 20.38
N TRP A 195 -13.56 -4.25 19.62
CA TRP A 195 -12.28 -4.67 20.18
C TRP A 195 -11.60 -3.54 20.95
N PHE A 196 -11.65 -2.32 20.42
CA PHE A 196 -11.10 -1.09 21.01
C PHE A 196 -11.90 -0.61 22.21
N ARG A 197 -13.23 -0.54 22.08
CA ARG A 197 -14.12 -0.09 23.17
C ARG A 197 -14.03 -1.00 24.40
N ARG A 198 -13.88 -2.32 24.21
CA ARG A 198 -13.62 -3.27 25.33
C ARG A 198 -12.29 -3.03 26.05
N ARG A 199 -11.37 -2.29 25.43
CA ARG A 199 -10.06 -1.89 25.99
C ARG A 199 -10.06 -0.44 26.47
N GLY A 200 -11.23 0.18 26.57
CA GLY A 200 -11.41 1.51 27.14
C GLY A 200 -11.23 2.67 26.17
N PHE A 201 -10.92 2.43 24.88
CA PHE A 201 -10.83 3.52 23.91
C PHE A 201 -12.20 4.19 23.71
N GLY A 202 -12.25 5.50 23.97
CA GLY A 202 -13.46 6.31 23.87
C GLY A 202 -13.71 6.89 22.48
N ARG A 203 -12.64 7.18 21.74
CA ARG A 203 -12.67 7.79 20.41
C ARG A 203 -12.34 6.78 19.31
N VAL A 204 -13.37 6.09 18.81
CA VAL A 204 -13.25 4.97 17.87
C VAL A 204 -14.16 5.21 16.67
N THR A 205 -13.55 5.46 15.51
CA THR A 205 -14.25 5.67 14.24
C THR A 205 -14.12 4.41 13.37
N GLU A 206 -15.25 3.80 13.01
CA GLU A 206 -15.31 2.59 12.15
C GLU A 206 -15.74 2.98 10.73
N LEU A 207 -14.96 2.61 9.71
CA LEU A 207 -15.23 2.91 8.31
C LEU A 207 -15.30 1.65 7.45
N ASP A 208 -16.26 1.61 6.52
CA ASP A 208 -16.28 0.69 5.36
C ASP A 208 -15.38 1.26 4.24
N TRP A 209 -15.10 0.46 3.24
CA TRP A 209 -14.37 0.90 2.06
C TRP A 209 -15.04 2.11 1.40
N TRP A 210 -14.21 3.04 0.95
CA TRP A 210 -14.58 4.29 0.31
C TRP A 210 -15.33 5.28 1.21
N GLU A 211 -15.46 4.98 2.51
CA GLU A 211 -15.86 5.96 3.50
C GLU A 211 -14.62 6.70 4.04
N ALA A 212 -14.87 7.90 4.56
CA ALA A 212 -13.83 8.73 5.13
C ALA A 212 -14.26 9.34 6.46
N ALA A 213 -13.29 9.85 7.21
CA ALA A 213 -13.50 10.75 8.33
C ALA A 213 -12.44 11.86 8.29
N GLU A 214 -12.69 12.96 8.97
CA GLU A 214 -11.76 14.09 9.03
C GLU A 214 -11.44 14.43 10.49
N LEU A 215 -10.15 14.60 10.79
CA LEU A 215 -9.65 15.00 12.10
C LEU A 215 -8.69 16.18 11.89
N ASP A 216 -9.01 17.33 12.48
CA ASP A 216 -8.21 18.56 12.43
C ASP A 216 -7.75 18.95 11.01
N GLY A 217 -8.65 18.79 10.02
CA GLY A 217 -8.40 19.10 8.61
C GLY A 217 -7.65 18.02 7.82
N VAL A 218 -7.14 16.97 8.47
CA VAL A 218 -6.60 15.79 7.77
C VAL A 218 -7.72 14.81 7.51
N ARG A 219 -7.89 14.45 6.23
CA ARG A 219 -8.89 13.49 5.79
C ARG A 219 -8.29 12.09 5.76
N PHE A 220 -9.03 11.11 6.27
CA PHE A 220 -8.68 9.70 6.34
C PHE A 220 -9.73 8.90 5.56
N ASP A 221 -9.35 8.34 4.42
CA ASP A 221 -10.20 7.46 3.63
C ASP A 221 -9.78 6.01 3.83
N PHE A 222 -10.73 5.14 4.15
CA PHE A 222 -10.49 3.70 4.21
C PHE A 222 -10.72 3.07 2.84
N VAL A 223 -9.72 2.37 2.30
CA VAL A 223 -9.76 1.83 0.92
C VAL A 223 -9.61 0.31 0.90
N PRO A 224 -10.11 -0.39 -0.13
CA PRO A 224 -10.02 -1.85 -0.21
C PRO A 224 -8.59 -2.39 -0.30
N ALA A 225 -8.44 -3.63 0.15
CA ALA A 225 -7.25 -4.46 -0.02
C ALA A 225 -7.66 -5.89 -0.38
N HIS A 226 -6.79 -6.61 -1.09
CA HIS A 226 -6.94 -8.06 -1.29
C HIS A 226 -6.35 -8.78 -0.08
N HIS A 227 -7.14 -8.89 0.99
CA HIS A 227 -6.73 -9.57 2.22
C HIS A 227 -7.95 -10.14 2.95
N TRP A 228 -7.80 -10.41 4.25
CA TRP A 228 -8.85 -10.91 5.13
C TRP A 228 -8.52 -10.54 6.59
N SER A 229 -9.38 -10.95 7.52
CA SER A 229 -9.17 -10.70 8.95
C SER A 229 -9.40 -11.95 9.79
N LYS A 230 -8.55 -12.17 10.81
CA LYS A 230 -8.70 -13.21 11.84
C LYS A 230 -7.74 -12.98 13.02
N ARG A 231 -8.26 -13.07 14.24
CA ARG A 231 -7.42 -13.09 15.47
C ARG A 231 -7.62 -14.34 16.31
N THR A 232 -8.80 -14.91 16.27
CA THR A 232 -9.16 -16.07 17.09
C THR A 232 -9.69 -17.17 16.19
N LEU A 233 -9.96 -18.34 16.77
CA LEU A 233 -10.48 -19.48 16.02
C LEU A 233 -11.90 -19.23 15.46
N THR A 234 -12.61 -18.20 15.93
CA THR A 234 -14.04 -17.99 15.63
C THR A 234 -14.37 -16.64 15.00
N ASP A 235 -13.37 -15.82 14.65
CA ASP A 235 -13.59 -14.44 14.21
C ASP A 235 -13.11 -14.12 12.79
N THR A 236 -12.91 -15.14 11.98
CA THR A 236 -12.60 -14.99 10.56
C THR A 236 -13.61 -14.07 9.89
N CYS A 237 -13.11 -13.01 9.25
CA CYS A 237 -13.88 -11.96 8.58
C CYS A 237 -14.93 -11.26 9.45
N ARG A 238 -14.81 -11.26 10.79
CA ARG A 238 -15.74 -10.52 11.68
C ARG A 238 -15.47 -9.01 11.76
N SER A 239 -14.34 -8.57 11.21
CA SER A 239 -14.07 -7.17 10.89
C SER A 239 -13.59 -7.06 9.45
N LEU A 240 -13.71 -5.89 8.86
CA LEU A 240 -13.16 -5.58 7.55
C LEU A 240 -11.62 -5.45 7.62
N TRP A 241 -11.00 -5.27 6.46
CA TRP A 241 -9.56 -5.10 6.20
C TRP A 241 -9.38 -4.12 5.04
N GLY A 242 -8.24 -3.45 4.92
CA GLY A 242 -8.04 -2.43 3.90
C GLY A 242 -6.77 -1.61 4.09
N GLY A 243 -6.61 -0.59 3.28
CA GLY A 243 -5.60 0.45 3.41
C GLY A 243 -6.20 1.80 3.81
N TRP A 244 -5.35 2.81 3.91
CA TRP A 244 -5.72 4.18 4.25
C TRP A 244 -5.12 5.19 3.28
N VAL A 245 -5.91 6.14 2.78
CA VAL A 245 -5.39 7.34 2.14
C VAL A 245 -5.55 8.51 3.11
N LEU A 246 -4.45 9.16 3.44
CA LEU A 246 -4.42 10.35 4.28
C LEU A 246 -4.20 11.56 3.36
N THR A 247 -5.09 12.54 3.41
CA THR A 247 -4.98 13.78 2.64
C THR A 247 -4.84 14.97 3.60
N ALA A 248 -3.73 15.69 3.48
CA ALA A 248 -3.50 16.93 4.22
C ALA A 248 -4.38 18.09 3.71
N PRO A 249 -4.58 19.15 4.53
CA PRO A 249 -5.31 20.35 4.08
C PRO A 249 -4.74 21.02 2.83
N ASP A 250 -3.44 20.89 2.57
CA ASP A 250 -2.77 21.43 1.37
C ASP A 250 -2.82 20.49 0.16
N GLY A 251 -3.52 19.35 0.29
CA GLY A 251 -3.75 18.40 -0.79
C GLY A 251 -2.72 17.28 -0.90
N LYS A 252 -1.63 17.29 -0.11
CA LYS A 252 -0.64 16.20 -0.11
C LYS A 252 -1.28 14.88 0.34
N ARG A 253 -0.93 13.77 -0.33
CA ARG A 253 -1.54 12.46 -0.13
C ARG A 253 -0.52 11.37 0.19
N LEU A 254 -0.80 10.63 1.26
CA LEU A 254 -0.09 9.41 1.62
C LEU A 254 -1.05 8.22 1.56
N TYR A 255 -0.66 7.16 0.87
CA TYR A 255 -1.35 5.89 0.86
C TYR A 255 -0.60 4.87 1.73
N PHE A 256 -1.30 4.27 2.68
CA PHE A 256 -0.84 3.14 3.48
C PHE A 256 -1.61 1.89 3.08
N ALA A 257 -0.97 0.91 2.44
CA ALA A 257 -1.66 -0.26 1.91
C ALA A 257 -2.18 -1.24 2.97
N GLY A 258 -1.59 -1.26 4.17
CA GLY A 258 -1.71 -2.44 5.04
C GLY A 258 -1.14 -3.67 4.34
N ASP A 259 -1.75 -4.82 4.61
CA ASP A 259 -1.48 -6.07 3.89
C ASP A 259 -2.46 -6.26 2.74
N THR A 260 -1.92 -6.63 1.58
CA THR A 260 -2.72 -6.87 0.39
C THR A 260 -1.94 -7.72 -0.60
N GLY A 261 -2.64 -8.63 -1.28
CA GLY A 261 -2.19 -9.21 -2.54
C GLY A 261 -2.30 -8.21 -3.69
N TYR A 262 -1.69 -8.55 -4.82
CA TYR A 262 -1.77 -7.74 -6.03
C TYR A 262 -3.14 -7.85 -6.71
N GLY A 263 -3.71 -6.73 -7.16
CA GLY A 263 -4.99 -6.75 -7.85
C GLY A 263 -5.48 -5.38 -8.34
N HIS A 264 -6.67 -5.39 -8.96
CA HIS A 264 -7.28 -4.24 -9.62
C HIS A 264 -7.57 -3.04 -8.69
N TRP A 265 -7.55 -3.24 -7.37
CA TRP A 265 -7.77 -2.19 -6.38
C TRP A 265 -6.75 -1.07 -6.48
N PHE A 266 -5.48 -1.36 -6.81
CA PHE A 266 -4.45 -0.33 -6.93
C PHE A 266 -4.77 0.68 -8.02
N SER A 267 -5.14 0.22 -9.21
CA SER A 267 -5.54 1.13 -10.30
C SER A 267 -6.85 1.86 -9.98
N LEU A 268 -7.76 1.23 -9.22
CA LEU A 268 -9.00 1.89 -8.77
C LEU A 268 -8.71 3.01 -7.75
N ILE A 269 -7.82 2.75 -6.78
CA ILE A 269 -7.35 3.71 -5.79
C ILE A 269 -6.63 4.86 -6.51
N GLY A 270 -5.70 4.56 -7.42
CA GLY A 270 -4.97 5.58 -8.20
C GLY A 270 -5.90 6.48 -9.03
N ARG A 271 -6.96 5.91 -9.63
CA ARG A 271 -7.99 6.70 -10.32
C ARG A 271 -8.80 7.58 -9.35
N ARG A 272 -9.19 7.07 -8.18
CA ARG A 272 -10.03 7.80 -7.22
C ARG A 272 -9.25 8.88 -6.45
N TYR A 273 -7.96 8.66 -6.23
CA TYR A 273 -7.06 9.56 -5.51
C TYR A 273 -5.87 9.94 -6.39
N PRO A 274 -6.07 10.75 -7.46
CA PRO A 274 -4.97 11.12 -8.35
C PRO A 274 -3.89 11.92 -7.60
N GLY A 275 -2.62 11.69 -7.91
CA GLY A 275 -1.51 12.43 -7.28
C GLY A 275 -1.23 11.99 -5.84
N ILE A 276 -1.15 10.68 -5.59
CA ILE A 276 -0.58 10.16 -4.35
C ILE A 276 0.90 10.53 -4.31
N ASP A 277 1.34 11.26 -3.29
CA ASP A 277 2.74 11.67 -3.18
C ASP A 277 3.60 10.52 -2.66
N LEU A 278 3.09 9.74 -1.71
CA LEU A 278 3.81 8.62 -1.12
C LEU A 278 2.92 7.39 -0.95
N ALA A 279 3.37 6.23 -1.43
CA ALA A 279 2.76 4.93 -1.17
C ALA A 279 3.64 4.08 -0.25
N LEU A 280 3.11 3.70 0.92
CA LEU A 280 3.69 2.71 1.81
C LEU A 280 3.17 1.33 1.42
N LEU A 281 4.03 0.48 0.84
CA LEU A 281 3.62 -0.78 0.22
C LEU A 281 4.35 -1.99 0.83
N PRO A 282 3.63 -3.09 1.15
CA PRO A 282 4.25 -4.29 1.69
C PRO A 282 5.11 -4.98 0.62
N ILE A 283 6.26 -5.50 1.02
CA ILE A 283 7.16 -6.27 0.14
C ILE A 283 7.63 -7.59 0.77
N GLY A 284 7.14 -7.95 1.96
CA GLY A 284 7.49 -9.18 2.66
C GLY A 284 6.28 -10.10 2.82
N ALA A 285 6.47 -11.23 3.51
CA ALA A 285 5.41 -12.19 3.79
C ALA A 285 4.78 -12.85 2.55
N TYR A 286 5.56 -13.10 1.51
CA TYR A 286 5.06 -13.56 0.21
C TYR A 286 5.40 -15.02 -0.14
N ASP A 287 6.32 -15.69 0.57
CA ASP A 287 6.74 -17.06 0.24
C ASP A 287 6.18 -18.13 1.22
N PRO A 288 5.58 -19.24 0.76
CA PRO A 288 5.45 -19.67 -0.64
C PRO A 288 4.34 -18.95 -1.42
N ARG A 289 4.64 -18.54 -2.66
CA ARG A 289 3.68 -17.81 -3.51
C ARG A 289 2.33 -18.52 -3.68
N TRP A 290 2.31 -19.84 -3.83
CA TRP A 290 1.05 -20.59 -4.00
C TRP A 290 0.08 -20.48 -2.80
N TRP A 291 0.60 -20.09 -1.62
CA TRP A 291 -0.19 -19.88 -0.40
C TRP A 291 -0.47 -18.40 -0.11
N LEU A 292 0.48 -17.52 -0.45
CA LEU A 292 0.47 -16.11 -0.03
C LEU A 292 0.17 -15.11 -1.14
N SER A 293 0.17 -15.50 -2.42
CA SER A 293 0.00 -14.56 -3.55
C SER A 293 -1.31 -13.78 -3.52
N ASP A 294 -2.37 -14.40 -2.99
CA ASP A 294 -3.67 -13.76 -2.88
C ASP A 294 -3.69 -12.66 -1.82
N VAL A 295 -2.81 -12.71 -0.83
CA VAL A 295 -2.93 -11.88 0.39
C VAL A 295 -1.72 -10.99 0.65
N HIS A 296 -0.58 -11.26 -0.02
CA HIS A 296 0.64 -10.47 0.07
C HIS A 296 1.27 -10.28 -1.31
N CYS A 297 1.53 -9.02 -1.64
CA CYS A 297 2.39 -8.64 -2.75
C CYS A 297 3.80 -9.21 -2.55
N ASP A 298 4.37 -9.74 -3.62
CA ASP A 298 5.83 -9.85 -3.70
C ASP A 298 6.46 -8.49 -4.09
N PRO A 299 7.81 -8.35 -4.05
CA PRO A 299 8.47 -7.09 -4.35
C PRO A 299 8.20 -6.55 -5.76
N GLU A 300 8.10 -7.43 -6.76
CA GLU A 300 7.80 -7.06 -8.15
C GLU A 300 6.35 -6.57 -8.30
N GLU A 301 5.40 -7.23 -7.62
CA GLU A 301 4.00 -6.80 -7.52
C GLU A 301 3.86 -5.46 -6.81
N ALA A 302 4.66 -5.19 -5.78
CA ALA A 302 4.65 -3.90 -5.10
C ALA A 302 5.12 -2.76 -6.02
N VAL A 303 6.12 -3.01 -6.88
CA VAL A 303 6.53 -2.03 -7.91
C VAL A 303 5.44 -1.82 -8.95
N ARG A 304 4.74 -2.88 -9.40
CA ARG A 304 3.59 -2.74 -10.30
C ARG A 304 2.44 -1.96 -9.63
N ALA A 305 2.14 -2.26 -8.37
CA ALA A 305 1.13 -1.57 -7.59
C ALA A 305 1.44 -0.07 -7.44
N PHE A 306 2.70 0.29 -7.20
CA PHE A 306 3.17 1.68 -7.19
C PHE A 306 2.85 2.40 -8.52
N GLN A 307 3.11 1.76 -9.66
CA GLN A 307 2.79 2.32 -10.98
C GLN A 307 1.28 2.45 -11.20
N ASP A 308 0.50 1.44 -10.83
CA ASP A 308 -0.96 1.43 -10.95
C ASP A 308 -1.64 2.51 -10.10
N LEU A 309 -1.07 2.82 -8.94
CA LEU A 309 -1.50 3.92 -8.08
C LEU A 309 -1.20 5.29 -8.68
N GLY A 310 -0.23 5.38 -9.60
CA GLY A 310 0.29 6.66 -10.08
C GLY A 310 0.95 7.48 -8.97
N ALA A 311 1.58 6.81 -7.99
CA ALA A 311 2.23 7.47 -6.86
C ALA A 311 3.58 8.07 -7.28
N ARG A 312 4.06 9.11 -6.55
CA ARG A 312 5.35 9.76 -6.84
C ARG A 312 6.52 9.05 -6.18
N HIS A 313 6.35 8.66 -4.92
CA HIS A 313 7.35 7.93 -4.13
C HIS A 313 6.76 6.61 -3.58
N MET A 314 7.62 5.61 -3.41
CA MET A 314 7.28 4.34 -2.76
C MET A 314 8.20 4.14 -1.54
N ALA A 315 7.63 3.84 -0.38
CA ALA A 315 8.38 3.34 0.76
C ALA A 315 7.99 1.88 1.05
N PRO A 316 8.89 0.91 0.82
CA PRO A 316 8.63 -0.49 1.14
C PRO A 316 8.48 -0.73 2.64
N MET A 317 7.57 -1.62 3.03
CA MET A 317 7.30 -2.00 4.43
C MET A 317 6.99 -3.49 4.58
N HIS A 318 6.62 -3.94 5.78
CA HIS A 318 6.27 -5.35 6.08
C HIS A 318 7.42 -6.36 5.91
N TRP A 319 8.67 -5.88 5.94
CA TRP A 319 9.87 -6.71 5.83
C TRP A 319 10.89 -6.38 6.94
N ALA A 320 11.97 -7.16 7.02
CA ALA A 320 13.09 -6.99 7.97
C ALA A 320 12.74 -6.99 9.47
N THR A 321 11.51 -7.30 9.88
CA THR A 321 11.08 -7.09 11.27
C THR A 321 10.66 -8.37 11.97
N PHE A 322 9.69 -9.10 11.43
CA PHE A 322 9.29 -10.42 11.89
C PHE A 322 9.51 -11.45 10.79
N VAL A 323 9.75 -12.70 11.17
CA VAL A 323 9.81 -13.83 10.24
C VAL A 323 8.42 -14.44 10.17
N LEU A 324 7.68 -14.14 9.09
CA LEU A 324 6.27 -14.51 8.91
C LEU A 324 6.04 -15.60 7.85
N SER A 325 7.06 -15.91 7.08
CA SER A 325 7.01 -16.64 5.80
C SER A 325 8.39 -17.20 5.47
N ALA A 326 8.52 -17.87 4.33
CA ALA A 326 9.71 -18.65 4.00
C ALA A 326 10.84 -17.86 3.30
N GLU A 327 10.62 -16.62 2.85
CA GLU A 327 11.65 -15.90 2.11
C GLU A 327 12.89 -15.56 2.97
N PRO A 328 14.10 -15.54 2.37
CA PRO A 328 15.29 -15.01 3.03
C PRO A 328 15.09 -13.55 3.47
N VAL A 329 15.59 -13.19 4.65
CA VAL A 329 15.23 -11.92 5.31
C VAL A 329 15.65 -10.66 4.53
N LEU A 330 16.70 -10.74 3.71
CA LEU A 330 17.23 -9.65 2.88
C LEU A 330 16.71 -9.70 1.43
N GLU A 331 16.06 -10.79 1.04
CA GLU A 331 15.54 -10.97 -0.32
C GLU A 331 14.51 -9.89 -0.71
N PRO A 332 13.55 -9.49 0.15
CA PRO A 332 12.60 -8.41 -0.17
C PRO A 332 13.27 -7.13 -0.68
N LEU A 333 14.30 -6.65 0.02
CA LEU A 333 15.04 -5.45 -0.37
C LEU A 333 15.79 -5.61 -1.69
N THR A 334 16.40 -6.78 -1.88
CA THR A 334 17.17 -7.06 -3.09
C THR A 334 16.27 -7.10 -4.32
N ARG A 335 15.12 -7.79 -4.20
CA ARG A 335 14.13 -7.92 -5.28
C ARG A 335 13.41 -6.62 -5.58
N VAL A 336 13.00 -5.83 -4.57
CA VAL A 336 12.33 -4.54 -4.85
C VAL A 336 13.26 -3.58 -5.60
N ARG A 337 14.56 -3.54 -5.23
CA ARG A 337 15.56 -2.71 -5.94
C ARG A 337 15.77 -3.20 -7.38
N ALA A 338 15.84 -4.51 -7.59
CA ALA A 338 15.99 -5.09 -8.92
C ALA A 338 14.76 -4.80 -9.80
N ALA A 339 13.56 -5.00 -9.27
CA ALA A 339 12.29 -4.71 -9.94
C ALA A 339 12.15 -3.21 -10.27
N TRP A 340 12.52 -2.33 -9.33
CA TRP A 340 12.52 -0.88 -9.52
C TRP A 340 13.43 -0.45 -10.66
N ASN A 341 14.66 -0.97 -10.68
CA ASN A 341 15.64 -0.69 -11.73
C ASN A 341 15.17 -1.23 -13.09
N ALA A 342 14.63 -2.46 -13.13
CA ALA A 342 14.10 -3.06 -14.35
C ALA A 342 12.91 -2.28 -14.94
N ALA A 343 12.10 -1.65 -14.07
CA ALA A 343 11.01 -0.78 -14.47
C ALA A 343 11.46 0.62 -14.95
N GLY A 344 12.76 0.94 -14.87
CA GLY A 344 13.30 2.23 -15.30
C GLY A 344 12.87 3.41 -14.42
N LEU A 345 12.52 3.15 -13.15
CA LEU A 345 12.02 4.16 -12.23
C LEU A 345 13.18 4.95 -11.57
N PRO A 346 13.03 6.27 -11.30
CA PRO A 346 14.07 7.07 -10.68
C PRO A 346 14.44 6.56 -9.27
N ARG A 347 15.73 6.47 -8.94
CA ARG A 347 16.22 5.88 -7.68
C ARG A 347 15.74 6.67 -6.46
N GLU A 348 15.68 7.99 -6.57
CA GLU A 348 15.23 8.94 -5.56
C GLU A 348 13.76 8.74 -5.17
N ASN A 349 12.98 8.07 -6.03
CA ASN A 349 11.57 7.79 -5.78
C ASN A 349 11.35 6.49 -4.98
N LEU A 350 12.37 5.66 -4.81
CA LEU A 350 12.33 4.49 -3.92
C LEU A 350 12.90 4.85 -2.54
N TRP A 351 12.05 4.91 -1.54
CA TRP A 351 12.39 5.19 -0.14
C TRP A 351 12.53 3.88 0.63
N ASP A 352 13.52 3.07 0.26
CA ASP A 352 13.93 1.82 0.90
C ASP A 352 14.69 2.06 2.21
N LEU A 353 14.01 2.69 3.17
CA LEU A 353 14.60 3.16 4.42
C LEU A 353 15.10 2.01 5.31
N PRO A 354 16.18 2.22 6.09
CA PRO A 354 16.48 1.37 7.23
C PRO A 354 15.36 1.45 8.26
N VAL A 355 15.20 0.41 9.08
CA VAL A 355 14.35 0.52 10.28
C VAL A 355 14.94 1.61 11.18
N GLY A 356 14.13 2.62 11.52
CA GLY A 356 14.54 3.84 12.22
C GLY A 356 14.79 5.04 11.31
N GLY A 357 14.90 4.82 10.00
CA GLY A 357 15.10 5.85 8.99
C GLY A 357 13.87 6.74 8.81
N SER A 358 14.12 7.98 8.38
CA SER A 358 13.09 8.99 8.14
C SER A 358 13.26 9.69 6.79
N ARG A 359 12.15 10.12 6.19
CA ARG A 359 12.13 11.00 5.01
C ARG A 359 11.07 12.08 5.17
N VAL A 360 11.32 13.21 4.50
CA VAL A 360 10.42 14.36 4.46
C VAL A 360 10.05 14.61 3.00
N LEU A 361 8.77 14.91 2.78
CA LEU A 361 8.17 15.38 1.54
C LEU A 361 7.78 16.85 1.77
N ASP A 362 8.44 17.75 1.05
CA ASP A 362 8.25 19.20 1.16
C ASP A 362 7.01 19.70 0.38
#